data_AF-A0A1F8X9N9-F1
#
_entry.id   AF-A0A1F8X9N9-F1
#
_cell.length_a   1.000
_cell.length_b   1.000
_cell.length_c   1.000
_cell.angle_alpha   90.00
_cell.angle_beta   90.00
_cell.angle_gamma   90.00
#
_symmetry.space_group_name_H-M   'P 1'
#
loop_
_entity.id
_entity.type
_entity.pdbx_description
1 polymer ?
#
loop_
_entity_poly.entity_id
_entity_poly.type
_entity_poly.pdbx_seq_one_letter_code
_entity_poly.pdbx_strand_id
1 'polypeptide(L)'
;MDNERLNNVIKVILASLFQMRARLTKKAFYCKALTGQSYYNIVINSDMTVSCNCQDYDGSGHLGDLLANSLQEIFRGPVARGFRKKLAEGKLPILTCTRCGDLQPVDKADARHFEEHYSVPEKGIMVENTVSCNLDCTGCSRKTLLKIRRQRDLTVENIRKISSAISENRIENLYYFNLGEPFLHPDIIDELTLLRNGNPDLKITTSTNGSLLDTDRKREAALLLDHIYFSVDGISDETVRRYQRQGSFRKAYDNMKALVEYRDSRGLRKPLIEWKYVLFNWNDRKDMILKAIDMAGAAGVDTISFWPTKSPVYGISWRYYFGGFFKSIGVGNWKGREVNCPERHLRSQ
;
A
#
# COMPACT_ATOMS: atom_id res chain seq x y z
N MET A 1 -27.42 3.06 9.46
CA MET A 1 -26.98 3.95 8.36
C MET A 1 -25.74 3.32 7.77
N ASP A 2 -25.74 3.01 6.47
CA ASP A 2 -24.60 2.35 5.81
C ASP A 2 -23.29 3.13 6.09
N ASN A 3 -22.25 2.44 6.58
CA ASN A 3 -20.98 3.06 6.97
C ASN A 3 -20.39 3.89 5.81
N GLU A 4 -20.66 3.48 4.57
CA GLU A 4 -20.21 4.17 3.36
C GLU A 4 -20.93 5.52 3.16
N ARG A 5 -22.24 5.60 3.42
CA ARG A 5 -23.01 6.86 3.33
C ARG A 5 -22.55 7.88 4.38
N LEU A 6 -22.38 7.45 5.63
CA LEU A 6 -21.86 8.33 6.69
C LEU A 6 -20.45 8.83 6.35
N ASN A 7 -19.60 7.93 5.84
CA ASN A 7 -18.24 8.28 5.42
C ASN A 7 -18.23 9.33 4.30
N ASN A 8 -19.13 9.22 3.33
CA ASN A 8 -19.26 10.20 2.25
C ASN A 8 -19.76 11.55 2.74
N VAL A 9 -20.75 11.59 3.65
CA VAL A 9 -21.21 12.84 4.27
C VAL A 9 -20.06 13.53 5.01
N ILE A 10 -19.26 12.78 5.78
CA ILE A 10 -18.08 13.32 6.47
C ILE A 10 -17.08 13.89 5.46
N LYS A 11 -16.79 13.18 4.37
CA LYS A 11 -15.87 13.68 3.33
C LYS A 11 -16.37 14.97 2.67
N VAL A 12 -17.68 15.10 2.41
CA VAL A 12 -18.27 16.33 1.86
C VAL A 12 -18.09 17.50 2.81
N ILE A 13 -18.40 17.31 4.10
CA ILE A 13 -18.20 18.34 5.14
C ILE A 13 -16.72 18.73 5.21
N LEU A 14 -15.80 17.75 5.27
CA LEU A 14 -14.37 18.00 5.30
C LEU A 14 -13.87 18.74 4.06
N ALA A 15 -14.37 18.39 2.87
CA ALA A 15 -14.00 19.07 1.63
C ALA A 15 -14.43 20.54 1.66
N SER A 16 -15.65 20.82 2.09
CA SER A 16 -16.15 22.19 2.28
C SER A 16 -15.30 22.97 3.28
N LEU A 17 -14.95 22.37 4.42
CA LEU A 17 -14.08 22.98 5.43
C LEU A 17 -12.68 23.28 4.89
N PHE A 18 -12.08 22.35 4.12
CA PHE A 18 -10.76 22.51 3.51
C PHE A 18 -10.77 23.69 2.53
N GLN A 19 -11.73 23.71 1.62
CA GLN A 19 -11.85 24.77 0.61
C GLN A 19 -12.16 26.14 1.25
N MET A 20 -13.02 26.17 2.27
CA MET A 20 -13.30 27.38 3.03
C MET A 20 -12.05 27.90 3.74
N ARG A 21 -11.29 27.02 4.41
CA ARG A 21 -10.03 27.38 5.06
C ARG A 21 -9.01 27.90 4.05
N ALA A 22 -8.87 27.26 2.88
CA ALA A 22 -7.98 27.72 1.82
C ALA A 22 -8.38 29.13 1.33
N ARG A 23 -9.68 29.36 1.12
CA ARG A 23 -10.20 30.70 0.74
C ARG A 23 -9.89 31.77 1.78
N LEU A 24 -10.16 31.49 3.07
CA LEU A 24 -9.93 32.43 4.18
C LEU A 24 -8.43 32.73 4.37
N THR A 25 -7.57 31.75 4.15
CA THR A 25 -6.11 31.90 4.28
C THR A 25 -5.41 32.31 2.98
N LYS A 26 -6.18 32.65 1.93
CA LYS A 26 -5.68 32.98 0.58
C LYS A 26 -4.77 31.91 -0.04
N LYS A 27 -4.91 30.65 0.40
CA LYS A 27 -4.18 29.48 -0.11
C LYS A 27 -4.93 28.77 -1.23
N ALA A 28 -4.24 27.85 -1.87
CA ALA A 28 -4.76 26.86 -2.79
C ALA A 28 -4.19 25.48 -2.42
N PHE A 29 -4.31 24.51 -3.33
CA PHE A 29 -3.80 23.16 -3.10
C PHE A 29 -2.81 22.74 -4.17
N TYR A 30 -1.94 21.84 -3.76
CA TYR A 30 -1.02 21.10 -4.61
C TYR A 30 -1.11 19.61 -4.25
N CYS A 31 -0.86 18.73 -5.21
CA CYS A 31 -0.89 17.28 -5.03
C CYS A 31 0.38 16.65 -5.59
N LYS A 32 1.16 15.99 -4.74
CA LYS A 32 2.40 15.30 -5.15
C LYS A 32 2.16 14.21 -6.19
N ALA A 33 1.03 13.50 -6.12
CA ALA A 33 0.70 12.43 -7.07
C ALA A 33 0.47 12.98 -8.48
N LEU A 34 -0.31 14.05 -8.62
CA LEU A 34 -0.64 14.66 -9.91
C LEU A 34 0.52 15.45 -10.55
N THR A 35 1.63 15.58 -9.82
CA THR A 35 2.82 16.33 -10.26
C THR A 35 4.08 15.46 -10.31
N GLY A 36 3.92 14.13 -10.22
CA GLY A 36 5.01 13.17 -10.39
C GLY A 36 5.93 13.01 -9.17
N GLN A 37 5.60 13.63 -8.04
CA GLN A 37 6.43 13.62 -6.83
C GLN A 37 6.01 12.57 -5.78
N SER A 38 4.92 11.84 -6.03
CA SER A 38 4.49 10.75 -5.15
C SER A 38 5.36 9.51 -5.33
N TYR A 39 5.61 8.82 -4.23
CA TYR A 39 6.25 7.50 -4.26
C TYR A 39 5.23 6.37 -4.43
N TYR A 40 3.95 6.60 -4.13
CA TYR A 40 3.02 5.50 -3.81
C TYR A 40 1.61 5.63 -4.38
N ASN A 41 1.08 6.84 -4.56
CA ASN A 41 -0.36 7.01 -4.72
C ASN A 41 -0.89 6.75 -6.14
N ILE A 42 -0.07 6.83 -7.18
CA ILE A 42 -0.52 6.53 -8.54
C ILE A 42 -0.69 5.02 -8.67
N VAL A 43 -1.88 4.57 -9.07
CA VAL A 43 -2.20 3.14 -9.18
C VAL A 43 -2.50 2.78 -10.62
N ILE A 44 -1.89 1.72 -11.12
CA ILE A 44 -2.38 0.99 -12.29
C ILE A 44 -3.24 -0.16 -11.77
N ASN A 45 -4.54 -0.10 -12.06
CA ASN A 45 -5.55 -1.02 -11.55
C ASN A 45 -5.57 -2.34 -12.33
N SER A 46 -6.24 -3.37 -11.81
CA SER A 46 -6.34 -4.69 -12.45
C SER A 46 -7.06 -4.69 -13.81
N ASP A 47 -7.73 -3.59 -14.15
CA ASP A 47 -8.37 -3.34 -15.44
C ASP A 47 -7.66 -2.29 -16.30
N MET A 48 -6.38 -2.03 -15.99
CA MET A 48 -5.49 -1.10 -16.70
C MET A 48 -5.87 0.38 -16.61
N THR A 49 -6.95 0.72 -15.90
CA THR A 49 -7.23 2.11 -15.54
C THR A 49 -6.15 2.66 -14.60
N VAL A 50 -5.84 3.95 -14.73
CA VAL A 50 -4.84 4.63 -13.90
C VAL A 50 -5.54 5.58 -12.94
N SER A 51 -5.38 5.38 -11.64
CA SER A 51 -5.97 6.23 -10.58
C SER A 51 -4.94 7.17 -9.97
N CYS A 52 -5.36 8.36 -9.56
CA CYS A 52 -4.48 9.34 -8.91
C CYS A 52 -4.16 9.03 -7.43
N ASN A 53 -4.74 7.98 -6.85
CA ASN A 53 -4.66 7.68 -5.42
C ASN A 53 -4.89 6.19 -5.11
N CYS A 54 -4.16 5.63 -4.15
CA CYS A 54 -4.23 4.22 -3.71
C CYS A 54 -5.59 3.79 -3.13
N GLN A 55 -6.41 4.75 -2.70
CA GLN A 55 -7.73 4.52 -2.08
C GLN A 55 -8.89 4.97 -2.98
N ASP A 56 -8.70 4.97 -4.30
CA ASP A 56 -9.71 5.32 -5.29
C ASP A 56 -10.71 4.18 -5.52
N TYR A 57 -11.50 3.86 -4.49
CA TYR A 57 -12.42 2.72 -4.51
C TYR A 57 -13.78 3.02 -5.15
N ASP A 58 -14.04 4.29 -5.46
CA ASP A 58 -15.25 4.76 -6.16
C ASP A 58 -14.97 5.18 -7.62
N GLY A 59 -13.70 5.12 -8.05
CA GLY A 59 -13.25 5.47 -9.39
C GLY A 59 -13.28 6.96 -9.70
N SER A 60 -13.57 7.82 -8.71
CA SER A 60 -13.61 9.27 -8.91
C SER A 60 -12.24 9.84 -9.28
N GLY A 61 -11.15 9.14 -8.92
CA GLY A 61 -9.77 9.49 -9.21
C GLY A 61 -9.18 8.91 -10.50
N HIS A 62 -9.99 8.25 -11.35
CA HIS A 62 -9.52 7.70 -12.63
C HIS A 62 -9.00 8.82 -13.55
N LEU A 63 -7.75 8.70 -13.97
CA LEU A 63 -7.06 9.65 -14.85
C LEU A 63 -7.11 9.23 -16.33
N GLY A 64 -7.09 7.93 -16.60
CA GLY A 64 -7.04 7.37 -17.95
C GLY A 64 -6.92 5.85 -17.96
N ASP A 65 -6.58 5.28 -19.10
CA ASP A 65 -6.49 3.84 -19.34
C ASP A 65 -5.19 3.51 -20.09
N LEU A 66 -4.35 2.66 -19.50
CA LEU A 66 -3.06 2.28 -20.05
C LEU A 66 -3.20 1.36 -21.29
N LEU A 67 -4.38 0.78 -21.54
CA LEU A 67 -4.65 0.08 -22.81
C LEU A 67 -4.74 1.07 -23.98
N ALA A 68 -5.31 2.25 -23.75
CA ALA A 68 -5.54 3.26 -24.78
C ALA A 68 -4.42 4.30 -24.90
N ASN A 69 -3.74 4.62 -23.80
CA ASN A 69 -2.80 5.73 -23.72
C ASN A 69 -1.52 5.35 -22.97
N SER A 70 -0.42 6.01 -23.28
CA SER A 70 0.80 6.00 -22.46
C SER A 70 0.60 6.76 -21.14
N LEU A 71 1.45 6.50 -20.13
CA LEU A 71 1.40 7.24 -18.86
C LEU A 71 1.59 8.75 -19.08
N GLN A 72 2.45 9.14 -20.02
CA GLN A 72 2.71 10.53 -20.38
C GLN A 72 1.44 11.19 -20.93
N GLU A 73 0.71 10.51 -21.83
CA GLU A 73 -0.55 11.01 -22.38
C GLU A 73 -1.63 11.12 -21.30
N ILE A 74 -1.75 10.14 -20.40
CA ILE A 74 -2.71 10.17 -19.28
C ILE A 74 -2.44 11.40 -18.37
N PHE A 75 -1.18 11.65 -18.02
CA PHE A 75 -0.81 12.78 -17.15
C PHE A 75 -0.97 14.15 -17.82
N ARG A 76 -0.77 14.23 -19.14
CA ARG A 76 -0.99 15.44 -19.97
C ARG A 76 -2.45 15.66 -20.35
N GLY A 77 -3.26 14.60 -20.22
CA GLY A 77 -4.65 14.51 -20.62
C GLY A 77 -5.59 15.43 -19.87
N PRO A 78 -6.83 15.58 -20.37
CA PRO A 78 -7.79 16.55 -19.86
C PRO A 78 -8.20 16.30 -18.40
N VAL A 79 -8.26 15.04 -17.96
CA VAL A 79 -8.67 14.69 -16.58
C VAL A 79 -7.61 15.12 -15.57
N ALA A 80 -6.36 14.70 -15.76
CA ALA A 80 -5.25 15.08 -14.88
C ALA A 80 -5.01 16.60 -14.87
N ARG A 81 -5.12 17.26 -16.03
CA ARG A 81 -5.07 18.73 -16.14
C ARG A 81 -6.21 19.39 -15.38
N GLY A 82 -7.43 18.90 -15.55
CA GLY A 82 -8.62 19.41 -14.83
C GLY A 82 -8.48 19.27 -13.32
N PHE A 83 -7.87 18.19 -12.84
CA PHE A 83 -7.62 18.01 -11.40
C PHE A 83 -6.60 19.02 -10.87
N ARG A 84 -5.47 19.20 -11.57
CA ARG A 84 -4.46 20.21 -11.19
C ARG A 84 -5.02 21.62 -11.19
N LYS A 85 -5.81 21.98 -12.21
CA LYS A 85 -6.50 23.27 -12.28
C LYS A 85 -7.44 23.49 -11.09
N LYS A 86 -8.28 22.50 -10.76
CA LYS A 86 -9.16 22.59 -9.57
C LYS A 86 -8.36 22.85 -8.30
N LEU A 87 -7.24 22.14 -8.12
CA LEU A 87 -6.36 22.33 -6.96
C LEU A 87 -5.78 23.75 -6.91
N ALA A 88 -5.30 24.29 -8.04
CA ALA A 88 -4.80 25.65 -8.17
C ALA A 88 -5.87 26.73 -7.88
N GLU A 89 -7.13 26.44 -8.20
CA GLU A 89 -8.29 27.27 -7.84
C GLU A 89 -8.69 27.16 -6.35
N GLY A 90 -8.03 26.31 -5.56
CA GLY A 90 -8.36 26.05 -4.15
C GLY A 90 -9.57 25.13 -3.98
N LYS A 91 -9.86 24.28 -4.97
CA LYS A 91 -10.92 23.27 -4.95
C LYS A 91 -10.34 21.86 -4.92
N LEU A 92 -11.05 20.94 -4.28
CA LEU A 92 -10.67 19.53 -4.27
C LEU A 92 -11.32 18.83 -5.47
N PRO A 93 -10.56 18.11 -6.31
CA PRO A 93 -11.11 17.43 -7.48
C PRO A 93 -12.01 16.25 -7.11
N ILE A 94 -11.68 15.55 -6.01
CA ILE A 94 -12.40 14.39 -5.50
C ILE A 94 -12.48 14.42 -3.97
N LEU A 95 -13.46 13.73 -3.39
CA LEU A 95 -13.68 13.72 -1.95
C LEU A 95 -12.55 13.02 -1.17
N THR A 96 -11.88 12.05 -1.81
CA THR A 96 -10.75 11.32 -1.22
C THR A 96 -9.53 12.20 -0.96
N CYS A 97 -9.43 13.37 -1.61
CA CYS A 97 -8.38 14.37 -1.31
C CYS A 97 -8.35 14.77 0.18
N THR A 98 -9.49 14.76 0.87
CA THR A 98 -9.59 15.11 2.30
C THR A 98 -8.81 14.18 3.24
N ARG A 99 -8.35 13.01 2.75
CA ARG A 99 -7.61 12.02 3.52
C ARG A 99 -6.28 11.60 2.85
N CYS A 100 -5.95 12.17 1.71
CA CYS A 100 -4.74 11.81 0.97
C CYS A 100 -3.53 12.56 1.53
N GLY A 101 -2.45 11.84 1.87
CA GLY A 101 -1.22 12.42 2.40
C GLY A 101 -0.43 13.28 1.38
N ASP A 102 -0.72 13.14 0.09
CA ASP A 102 -0.07 13.90 -0.97
C ASP A 102 -0.68 15.28 -1.22
N LEU A 103 -1.86 15.55 -0.66
CA LEU A 103 -2.50 16.87 -0.73
C LEU A 103 -1.82 17.83 0.25
N GLN A 104 -1.36 18.98 -0.24
CA GLN A 104 -0.72 20.01 0.56
C GLN A 104 -1.36 21.38 0.30
N PRO A 105 -1.68 22.18 1.34
CA PRO A 105 -2.06 23.57 1.17
C PRO A 105 -0.82 24.42 0.86
N VAL A 106 -0.87 25.20 -0.22
CA VAL A 106 0.24 26.05 -0.68
C VAL A 106 -0.27 27.44 -1.03
N ASP A 107 0.63 28.39 -1.27
CA ASP A 107 0.23 29.70 -1.74
C ASP A 107 -0.28 29.64 -3.19
N LYS A 108 -1.14 30.57 -3.58
CA LYS A 108 -1.77 30.56 -4.91
C LYS A 108 -0.78 30.67 -6.07
N ALA A 109 0.35 31.36 -5.86
CA ALA A 109 1.41 31.45 -6.86
C ALA A 109 2.06 30.08 -7.08
N ASP A 110 2.41 29.38 -6.00
CA ASP A 110 2.98 28.03 -6.06
C ASP A 110 2.00 27.04 -6.68
N ALA A 111 0.71 27.12 -6.34
CA ALA A 111 -0.30 26.22 -6.90
C ALA A 111 -0.43 26.36 -8.43
N ARG A 112 -0.33 27.59 -8.96
CA ARG A 112 -0.28 27.84 -10.41
C ARG A 112 1.01 27.33 -11.04
N HIS A 113 2.14 27.50 -10.36
CA HIS A 113 3.40 26.94 -10.82
C HIS A 113 3.29 25.41 -10.99
N PHE A 114 2.75 24.70 -10.01
CA PHE A 114 2.55 23.25 -10.06
C PHE A 114 1.44 22.77 -11.00
N GLU A 115 0.51 23.66 -11.37
CA GLU A 115 -0.46 23.36 -12.43
C GLU A 115 0.26 23.18 -13.77
N GLU A 116 1.24 24.04 -14.06
CA GLU A 116 2.00 24.08 -15.30
C GLU A 116 3.23 23.15 -15.28
N HIS A 117 3.85 22.97 -14.10
CA HIS A 117 5.08 22.21 -13.91
C HIS A 117 4.80 20.89 -13.19
N TYR A 118 4.90 19.81 -13.95
CA TYR A 118 4.61 18.45 -13.50
C TYR A 118 5.44 17.46 -14.29
N SER A 119 5.70 16.30 -13.69
CA SER A 119 6.25 15.13 -14.36
C SER A 119 5.30 13.94 -14.26
N VAL A 120 5.57 12.94 -15.08
CA VAL A 120 5.09 11.57 -14.85
C VAL A 120 5.73 11.01 -13.57
N PRO A 121 5.11 10.02 -12.91
CA PRO A 121 5.60 9.51 -11.64
C PRO A 121 6.88 8.68 -11.84
N GLU A 122 8.03 9.30 -11.58
CA GLU A 122 9.35 8.63 -11.61
C GLU A 122 9.67 7.96 -10.27
N LYS A 123 9.18 8.53 -9.17
CA LYS A 123 9.54 8.07 -7.82
C LYS A 123 8.88 6.76 -7.43
N GLY A 124 7.65 6.53 -7.87
CA GLY A 124 7.04 5.22 -7.70
C GLY A 124 5.55 5.18 -8.01
N ILE A 125 5.10 3.97 -8.29
CA ILE A 125 3.71 3.65 -8.60
C ILE A 125 3.28 2.38 -7.86
N MET A 126 1.97 2.21 -7.74
CA MET A 126 1.34 0.99 -7.30
C MET A 126 0.76 0.23 -8.50
N VAL A 127 0.85 -1.09 -8.49
CA VAL A 127 0.17 -1.97 -9.44
C VAL A 127 -0.69 -2.96 -8.67
N GLU A 128 -1.99 -2.95 -8.97
CA GLU A 128 -2.97 -3.91 -8.47
C GLU A 128 -3.02 -5.09 -9.42
N ASN A 129 -2.23 -6.14 -9.14
CA ASN A 129 -2.21 -7.33 -9.99
C ASN A 129 -3.50 -8.13 -9.92
N THR A 130 -4.16 -8.12 -8.77
CA THR A 130 -5.48 -8.73 -8.59
C THR A 130 -6.30 -7.98 -7.54
N VAL A 131 -7.63 -8.02 -7.68
CA VAL A 131 -8.59 -7.67 -6.62
C VAL A 131 -9.20 -8.89 -5.93
N SER A 132 -8.76 -10.09 -6.31
CA SER A 132 -9.11 -11.34 -5.66
C SER A 132 -8.30 -11.48 -4.36
N CYS A 133 -8.94 -11.93 -3.29
CA CYS A 133 -8.30 -12.19 -2.00
C CYS A 133 -9.08 -13.27 -1.26
N ASN A 134 -8.34 -14.13 -0.55
CA ASN A 134 -8.86 -15.24 0.25
C ASN A 134 -9.25 -14.84 1.68
N LEU A 135 -9.20 -13.53 2.01
CA LEU A 135 -9.66 -12.98 3.29
C LEU A 135 -10.84 -12.00 3.10
N ASP A 136 -11.60 -11.76 4.17
CA ASP A 136 -12.71 -10.78 4.22
C ASP A 136 -12.51 -9.79 5.38
N CYS A 137 -11.40 -9.03 5.35
CA CYS A 137 -11.05 -8.13 6.44
C CYS A 137 -12.15 -7.11 6.73
N THR A 138 -12.52 -6.92 8.01
CA THR A 138 -13.70 -6.14 8.43
C THR A 138 -13.72 -4.70 7.89
N GLY A 139 -12.56 -4.06 7.72
CA GLY A 139 -12.43 -2.69 7.22
C GLY A 139 -12.05 -2.56 5.74
N CYS A 140 -12.03 -3.65 4.98
CA CYS A 140 -11.56 -3.66 3.60
C CYS A 140 -12.63 -3.17 2.61
N SER A 141 -12.26 -2.22 1.74
CA SER A 141 -13.16 -1.66 0.71
C SER A 141 -13.25 -2.50 -0.58
N ARG A 142 -12.71 -3.73 -0.56
CA ARG A 142 -12.63 -4.61 -1.74
C ARG A 142 -14.00 -4.92 -2.35
N LYS A 143 -15.05 -5.01 -1.53
CA LYS A 143 -16.43 -5.21 -2.01
C LYS A 143 -16.97 -4.03 -2.81
N THR A 144 -16.61 -2.79 -2.46
CA THR A 144 -16.94 -1.59 -3.25
C THR A 144 -16.12 -1.58 -4.53
N LEU A 145 -14.81 -1.85 -4.41
CA LEU A 145 -13.89 -1.90 -5.54
C LEU A 145 -14.32 -2.90 -6.63
N LEU A 146 -14.75 -4.10 -6.23
CA LEU A 146 -15.23 -5.14 -7.14
C LEU A 146 -16.46 -4.72 -7.97
N LYS A 147 -17.20 -3.67 -7.57
CA LYS A 147 -18.34 -3.15 -8.34
C LYS A 147 -17.92 -2.27 -9.51
N ILE A 148 -16.72 -1.67 -9.44
CA ILE A 148 -16.23 -0.72 -10.44
C ILE A 148 -15.12 -1.29 -11.33
N ARG A 149 -14.42 -2.34 -10.87
CA ARG A 149 -13.37 -3.01 -11.65
C ARG A 149 -13.96 -3.84 -12.77
N ARG A 150 -13.48 -3.63 -13.99
CA ARG A 150 -13.93 -4.38 -15.18
C ARG A 150 -13.25 -5.73 -15.33
N GLN A 151 -12.07 -5.87 -14.74
CA GLN A 151 -11.24 -7.07 -14.77
C GLN A 151 -10.66 -7.31 -13.39
N ARG A 152 -10.63 -8.58 -12.95
CA ARG A 152 -10.18 -8.93 -11.60
C ARG A 152 -8.67 -9.06 -11.47
N ASP A 153 -8.03 -9.54 -12.53
CA ASP A 153 -6.66 -10.05 -12.52
C ASP A 153 -5.94 -9.51 -13.75
N LEU A 154 -4.71 -9.00 -13.61
CA LEU A 154 -3.90 -8.59 -14.76
C LEU A 154 -3.48 -9.81 -15.58
N THR A 155 -3.54 -9.69 -16.90
CA THR A 155 -2.97 -10.70 -17.79
C THR A 155 -1.46 -10.51 -17.90
N VAL A 156 -0.74 -11.55 -18.35
CA VAL A 156 0.70 -11.44 -18.66
C VAL A 156 0.99 -10.31 -19.67
N GLU A 157 0.08 -10.07 -20.63
CA GLU A 157 0.23 -8.98 -21.60
C GLU A 157 0.05 -7.60 -20.95
N ASN A 158 -0.89 -7.47 -20.00
CA ASN A 158 -1.03 -6.26 -19.20
C ASN A 158 0.26 -5.98 -18.42
N ILE A 159 0.86 -7.02 -17.81
CA ILE A 159 2.13 -6.89 -17.09
C ILE A 159 3.28 -6.50 -18.02
N ARG A 160 3.32 -7.03 -19.25
CA ARG A 160 4.28 -6.61 -20.27
C ARG A 160 4.16 -5.12 -20.58
N LYS A 161 2.95 -4.64 -20.79
CA LYS A 161 2.69 -3.22 -21.06
C LYS A 161 3.08 -2.33 -19.88
N ILE A 162 2.78 -2.77 -18.66
CA ILE A 162 3.19 -2.07 -17.43
C ILE A 162 4.71 -2.05 -17.30
N SER A 163 5.39 -3.16 -17.58
CA SER A 163 6.86 -3.25 -17.54
C SER A 163 7.51 -2.27 -18.51
N SER A 164 7.00 -2.15 -19.74
CA SER A 164 7.46 -1.14 -20.70
C SER A 164 7.22 0.27 -20.20
N ALA A 165 6.03 0.56 -19.67
CA ALA A 165 5.71 1.88 -19.13
C ALA A 165 6.62 2.26 -17.95
N ILE A 166 6.98 1.32 -17.07
CA ILE A 166 7.95 1.52 -15.98
C ILE A 166 9.32 1.90 -16.54
N SER A 167 9.83 1.15 -17.52
CA SER A 167 11.15 1.39 -18.13
C SER A 167 11.19 2.74 -18.85
N GLU A 168 10.18 3.04 -19.68
CA GLU A 168 10.09 4.28 -20.46
C GLU A 168 10.03 5.54 -19.57
N ASN A 169 9.39 5.42 -18.40
CA ASN A 169 9.23 6.52 -17.46
C ASN A 169 10.27 6.48 -16.32
N ARG A 170 11.25 5.57 -16.37
CA ARG A 170 12.34 5.43 -15.38
C ARG A 170 11.82 5.33 -13.93
N ILE A 171 10.75 4.57 -13.74
CA ILE A 171 10.10 4.49 -12.42
C ILE A 171 10.97 3.69 -11.46
N GLU A 172 11.28 4.25 -10.30
CA GLU A 172 12.25 3.68 -9.35
C GLU A 172 11.64 2.65 -8.39
N ASN A 173 10.37 2.82 -8.00
CA ASN A 173 9.72 1.99 -6.99
C ASN A 173 8.36 1.47 -7.49
N LEU A 174 8.14 0.17 -7.34
CA LEU A 174 6.89 -0.50 -7.64
C LEU A 174 6.30 -1.12 -6.38
N TYR A 175 5.11 -0.67 -6.00
CA TYR A 175 4.30 -1.26 -4.95
C TYR A 175 3.31 -2.25 -5.57
N TYR A 176 3.65 -3.53 -5.53
CA TYR A 176 2.93 -4.61 -6.22
C TYR A 176 1.88 -5.25 -5.30
N PHE A 177 0.82 -4.48 -5.01
CA PHE A 177 -0.34 -4.88 -4.21
C PHE A 177 -1.38 -3.75 -4.23
N ASN A 178 -2.62 -4.06 -3.85
CA ASN A 178 -3.57 -3.06 -3.35
C ASN A 178 -4.52 -3.70 -2.33
N LEU A 179 -5.75 -4.05 -2.73
CA LEU A 179 -6.73 -4.72 -1.86
C LEU A 179 -6.82 -6.25 -2.07
N GLY A 180 -6.28 -6.77 -3.18
CA GLY A 180 -6.17 -8.21 -3.43
C GLY A 180 -5.03 -8.88 -2.65
N GLU A 181 -4.94 -10.20 -2.75
CA GLU A 181 -3.79 -10.99 -2.29
C GLU A 181 -2.89 -11.32 -3.50
N PRO A 182 -1.70 -10.71 -3.62
CA PRO A 182 -0.85 -10.89 -4.81
C PRO A 182 -0.54 -12.36 -5.12
N PHE A 183 -0.28 -13.18 -4.10
CA PHE A 183 0.07 -14.61 -4.25
C PHE A 183 -1.14 -15.53 -4.49
N LEU A 184 -2.35 -14.96 -4.63
CA LEU A 184 -3.52 -15.70 -5.10
C LEU A 184 -3.52 -15.86 -6.61
N HIS A 185 -2.86 -14.96 -7.35
CA HIS A 185 -2.77 -15.07 -8.80
C HIS A 185 -1.87 -16.25 -9.21
N PRO A 186 -2.32 -17.15 -10.12
CA PRO A 186 -1.58 -18.36 -10.48
C PRO A 186 -0.24 -18.05 -11.16
N ASP A 187 -0.15 -16.92 -11.87
CA ASP A 187 1.00 -16.56 -12.70
C ASP A 187 1.97 -15.60 -12.01
N ILE A 188 1.85 -15.41 -10.68
CA ILE A 188 2.65 -14.43 -9.92
C ILE A 188 4.16 -14.51 -10.17
N ILE A 189 4.72 -15.72 -10.36
CA ILE A 189 6.14 -15.88 -10.70
C ILE A 189 6.47 -15.33 -12.09
N ASP A 190 5.59 -15.55 -13.06
CA ASP A 190 5.79 -15.11 -14.45
C ASP A 190 5.63 -13.58 -14.53
N GLU A 191 4.68 -13.01 -13.77
CA GLU A 191 4.50 -11.56 -13.63
C GLU A 191 5.75 -10.88 -13.07
N LEU A 192 6.26 -11.36 -11.93
CA LEU A 192 7.42 -10.78 -11.27
C LEU A 192 8.71 -11.02 -12.07
N THR A 193 8.83 -12.16 -12.76
CA THR A 193 9.96 -12.44 -13.65
C THR A 193 9.98 -11.46 -14.81
N LEU A 194 8.82 -11.19 -15.43
CA LEU A 194 8.71 -10.22 -16.51
C LEU A 194 9.14 -8.82 -16.03
N LEU A 195 8.59 -8.36 -14.91
CA LEU A 195 8.91 -7.05 -14.34
C LEU A 195 10.40 -6.91 -14.03
N ARG A 196 11.01 -7.94 -13.41
CA ARG A 196 12.43 -7.92 -13.04
C ARG A 196 13.35 -7.95 -14.26
N ASN A 197 13.03 -8.74 -15.27
CA ASN A 197 13.81 -8.81 -16.51
C ASN A 197 13.75 -7.49 -17.29
N GLY A 198 12.58 -6.85 -17.35
CA GLY A 198 12.41 -5.56 -18.02
C GLY A 198 12.99 -4.39 -17.24
N ASN A 199 13.11 -4.51 -15.90
CA ASN A 199 13.53 -3.43 -15.02
C ASN A 199 14.44 -3.94 -13.89
N PRO A 200 15.72 -4.25 -14.17
CA PRO A 200 16.62 -4.86 -13.18
C PRO A 200 16.79 -4.06 -11.90
N ASP A 201 16.83 -2.73 -12.01
CA ASP A 201 17.05 -1.80 -10.88
C ASP A 201 15.76 -1.37 -10.15
N LEU A 202 14.59 -1.80 -10.62
CA LEU A 202 13.30 -1.44 -10.02
C LEU A 202 13.17 -2.00 -8.61
N LYS A 203 12.85 -1.17 -7.62
CA LYS A 203 12.58 -1.67 -6.27
C LYS A 203 11.15 -2.18 -6.17
N ILE A 204 10.95 -3.47 -6.01
CA ILE A 204 9.62 -4.08 -5.96
C ILE A 204 9.24 -4.43 -4.51
N THR A 205 8.19 -3.79 -4.01
CA THR A 205 7.65 -4.03 -2.66
C THR A 205 6.26 -4.65 -2.75
N THR A 206 6.01 -5.75 -2.02
CA THR A 206 4.67 -6.32 -1.90
C THR A 206 4.13 -6.31 -0.48
N SER A 207 2.83 -6.53 -0.33
CA SER A 207 2.18 -6.82 0.94
C SER A 207 1.30 -8.05 0.75
N THR A 208 1.46 -9.06 1.61
CA THR A 208 0.72 -10.32 1.57
C THR A 208 0.12 -10.64 2.93
N ASN A 209 -0.99 -11.37 2.95
CA ASN A 209 -1.53 -11.98 4.15
C ASN A 209 -0.76 -13.25 4.58
N GLY A 210 0.24 -13.67 3.79
CA GLY A 210 1.17 -14.76 4.09
C GLY A 210 0.60 -16.17 3.94
N SER A 211 -0.72 -16.32 3.78
CA SER A 211 -1.37 -17.64 3.79
C SER A 211 -1.12 -18.47 2.53
N LEU A 212 -0.64 -17.85 1.44
CA LEU A 212 -0.48 -18.49 0.14
C LEU A 212 0.97 -18.69 -0.28
N LEU A 213 1.97 -18.41 0.56
CA LEU A 213 3.39 -18.71 0.30
C LEU A 213 3.77 -20.17 0.63
N ASP A 214 2.87 -21.08 0.25
CA ASP A 214 2.88 -22.50 0.63
C ASP A 214 3.57 -23.43 -0.36
N THR A 215 4.08 -22.89 -1.48
CA THR A 215 4.81 -23.67 -2.50
C THR A 215 6.14 -23.03 -2.87
N ASP A 216 7.10 -23.85 -3.30
CA ASP A 216 8.40 -23.37 -3.76
C ASP A 216 8.29 -22.41 -4.93
N ARG A 217 7.38 -22.65 -5.89
CA ARG A 217 7.12 -21.73 -7.01
C ARG A 217 6.76 -20.32 -6.51
N LYS A 218 5.92 -20.21 -5.47
CA LYS A 218 5.54 -18.91 -4.91
C LYS A 218 6.63 -18.30 -4.04
N ARG A 219 7.46 -19.12 -3.38
CA ARG A 219 8.66 -18.64 -2.68
C ARG A 219 9.69 -18.10 -3.66
N GLU A 220 9.94 -18.78 -4.77
CA GLU A 220 10.79 -18.26 -5.86
C GLU A 220 10.25 -16.94 -6.42
N ALA A 221 8.93 -16.83 -6.64
CA ALA A 221 8.30 -15.55 -6.99
C ALA A 221 8.60 -14.46 -5.94
N ALA A 222 8.48 -14.79 -4.66
CA ALA A 222 8.77 -13.87 -3.57
C ALA A 222 10.25 -13.43 -3.52
N LEU A 223 11.20 -14.28 -3.94
CA LEU A 223 12.63 -13.94 -4.02
C LEU A 223 12.95 -12.87 -5.08
N LEU A 224 12.05 -12.62 -6.04
CA LEU A 224 12.20 -11.56 -7.06
C LEU A 224 11.87 -10.15 -6.52
N LEU A 225 11.37 -10.07 -5.28
CA LEU A 225 10.99 -8.83 -4.61
C LEU A 225 12.16 -8.26 -3.80
N ASP A 226 12.09 -6.97 -3.50
CA ASP A 226 13.06 -6.29 -2.63
C ASP A 226 12.58 -6.22 -1.17
N HIS A 227 11.26 -6.12 -0.96
CA HIS A 227 10.65 -6.03 0.36
C HIS A 227 9.25 -6.66 0.36
N ILE A 228 8.97 -7.47 1.38
CA ILE A 228 7.68 -8.09 1.62
C ILE A 228 7.16 -7.70 2.99
N TYR A 229 6.00 -7.05 3.02
CA TYR A 229 5.21 -6.90 4.23
C TYR A 229 4.31 -8.12 4.42
N PHE A 230 4.56 -8.92 5.45
CA PHE A 230 3.60 -9.89 5.94
C PHE A 230 2.61 -9.19 6.86
N SER A 231 1.44 -8.87 6.32
CA SER A 231 0.34 -8.23 7.07
C SER A 231 -0.39 -9.29 7.91
N VAL A 232 0.10 -9.53 9.13
CA VAL A 232 -0.45 -10.52 10.08
C VAL A 232 -0.72 -9.82 11.41
N ASP A 233 -1.99 -9.49 11.65
CA ASP A 233 -2.39 -8.53 12.71
C ASP A 233 -2.66 -9.21 14.07
N GLY A 234 -1.75 -10.06 14.53
CA GLY A 234 -1.90 -10.78 15.78
C GLY A 234 -0.92 -11.94 15.93
N ILE A 235 -0.93 -12.57 17.11
CA ILE A 235 -0.08 -13.73 17.46
C ILE A 235 -0.87 -15.03 17.63
N SER A 236 -2.13 -15.04 17.19
CA SER A 236 -3.03 -16.19 17.29
C SER A 236 -4.16 -16.09 16.27
N ASP A 237 -4.75 -17.22 15.90
CA ASP A 237 -5.92 -17.26 15.02
C ASP A 237 -7.07 -16.43 15.59
N GLU A 238 -7.27 -16.45 16.91
CA GLU A 238 -8.30 -15.62 17.56
C GLU A 238 -8.08 -14.13 17.29
N THR A 239 -6.87 -13.63 17.50
CA THR A 239 -6.55 -12.19 17.41
C THR A 239 -6.55 -11.71 15.96
N VAL A 240 -5.98 -12.49 15.05
CA VAL A 240 -5.97 -12.22 13.62
C VAL A 240 -7.40 -12.19 13.05
N ARG A 241 -8.25 -13.18 13.37
CA ARG A 241 -9.60 -13.30 12.81
C ARG A 241 -10.57 -12.20 13.25
N ARG A 242 -10.27 -11.45 14.32
CA ARG A 242 -11.08 -10.27 14.71
C ARG A 242 -11.11 -9.20 13.62
N TYR A 243 -10.00 -9.00 12.92
CA TYR A 243 -9.92 -8.08 11.79
C TYR A 243 -9.88 -8.82 10.45
N GLN A 244 -8.92 -9.73 10.29
CA GLN A 244 -8.64 -10.50 9.08
C GLN A 244 -9.50 -11.78 9.06
N ARG A 245 -10.80 -11.63 8.81
CA ARG A 245 -11.73 -12.77 8.79
C ARG A 245 -11.26 -13.82 7.77
N GLN A 246 -11.40 -15.09 8.16
CA GLN A 246 -10.88 -16.26 7.43
C GLN A 246 -9.35 -16.40 7.45
N GLY A 247 -8.64 -15.52 8.18
CA GLY A 247 -7.21 -15.62 8.39
C GLY A 247 -6.82 -16.77 9.31
N SER A 248 -5.63 -17.31 9.09
CA SER A 248 -4.96 -18.21 10.01
C SER A 248 -3.58 -17.65 10.33
N PHE A 249 -3.38 -17.27 11.58
CA PHE A 249 -2.08 -16.89 12.11
C PHE A 249 -1.09 -18.03 11.92
N ARG A 250 -1.49 -19.27 12.26
CA ARG A 250 -0.60 -20.42 12.15
C ARG A 250 -0.08 -20.62 10.73
N LYS A 251 -0.99 -20.62 9.73
CA LYS A 251 -0.60 -20.77 8.32
C LYS A 251 0.31 -19.64 7.86
N ALA A 252 -0.05 -18.38 8.17
CA ALA A 252 0.73 -17.22 7.75
C ALA A 252 2.11 -17.18 8.40
N TYR A 253 2.22 -17.49 9.70
CA TYR A 253 3.48 -17.52 10.45
C TYR A 253 4.38 -18.67 10.00
N ASP A 254 3.84 -19.87 9.76
CA ASP A 254 4.62 -21.00 9.24
C ASP A 254 5.16 -20.70 7.82
N ASN A 255 4.36 -20.07 6.96
CA ASN A 255 4.83 -19.65 5.64
C ASN A 255 5.86 -18.52 5.69
N MET A 256 5.71 -17.58 6.62
CA MET A 256 6.67 -16.51 6.87
C MET A 256 8.05 -17.09 7.25
N LYS A 257 8.07 -18.03 8.20
CA LYS A 257 9.27 -18.79 8.57
C LYS A 257 9.86 -19.54 7.38
N ALA A 258 9.02 -20.30 6.67
CA ALA A 258 9.47 -21.10 5.54
C ALA A 258 10.09 -20.22 4.45
N LEU A 259 9.57 -19.02 4.20
CA LEU A 259 10.16 -18.10 3.24
C LEU A 259 11.52 -17.56 3.72
N VAL A 260 11.66 -17.22 5.01
CA VAL A 260 12.96 -16.83 5.60
C VAL A 260 13.98 -17.94 5.39
N GLU A 261 13.66 -19.17 5.79
CA GLU A 261 14.54 -20.34 5.65
C GLU A 261 14.89 -20.60 4.16
N TYR A 262 13.91 -20.44 3.26
CA TYR A 262 14.08 -20.61 1.81
C TYR A 262 15.01 -19.56 1.19
N ARG A 263 14.89 -18.30 1.61
CA ARG A 263 15.77 -17.19 1.22
C ARG A 263 17.19 -17.43 1.75
N ASP A 264 17.31 -17.75 3.03
CA ASP A 264 18.60 -17.82 3.73
C ASP A 264 19.42 -19.04 3.28
N SER A 265 18.77 -20.18 3.02
CA SER A 265 19.44 -21.38 2.46
C SER A 265 20.04 -21.17 1.07
N ARG A 266 19.61 -20.11 0.34
CA ARG A 266 20.20 -19.67 -0.93
C ARG A 266 21.30 -18.62 -0.76
N GLY A 267 21.65 -18.28 0.48
CA GLY A 267 22.61 -17.22 0.79
C GLY A 267 22.12 -15.81 0.45
N LEU A 268 20.80 -15.62 0.26
CA LEU A 268 20.22 -14.34 -0.12
C LEU A 268 19.96 -13.46 1.09
N ARG A 269 20.12 -12.14 0.92
CA ARG A 269 19.75 -11.13 1.93
C ARG A 269 18.44 -10.42 1.63
N LYS A 270 17.97 -10.51 0.38
CA LYS A 270 16.70 -9.97 -0.10
C LYS A 270 15.76 -11.13 -0.50
N PRO A 271 14.44 -10.91 -0.46
CA PRO A 271 13.74 -9.71 0.01
C PRO A 271 13.96 -9.45 1.49
N LEU A 272 13.86 -8.18 1.89
CA LEU A 272 13.62 -7.84 3.30
C LEU A 272 12.24 -8.37 3.67
N ILE A 273 12.14 -9.11 4.76
CA ILE A 273 10.88 -9.70 5.23
C ILE A 273 10.48 -8.96 6.50
N GLU A 274 9.41 -8.17 6.41
CA GLU A 274 8.88 -7.40 7.53
C GLU A 274 7.54 -7.98 7.98
N TRP A 275 7.45 -8.38 9.25
CA TRP A 275 6.17 -8.68 9.87
C TRP A 275 5.45 -7.37 10.20
N LYS A 276 4.50 -7.00 9.34
CA LYS A 276 3.62 -5.86 9.54
C LYS A 276 2.45 -6.25 10.44
N TYR A 277 2.39 -5.61 11.61
CA TYR A 277 1.40 -5.86 12.65
C TYR A 277 0.54 -4.61 12.86
N VAL A 278 -0.69 -4.61 12.35
CA VAL A 278 -1.64 -3.51 12.63
C VAL A 278 -2.16 -3.63 14.05
N LEU A 279 -2.01 -2.55 14.81
CA LEU A 279 -2.42 -2.45 16.21
C LEU A 279 -3.90 -2.14 16.34
N PHE A 280 -4.57 -2.99 17.11
CA PHE A 280 -5.92 -2.84 17.60
C PHE A 280 -5.95 -3.01 19.12
N ASN A 281 -6.97 -2.49 19.80
CA ASN A 281 -7.10 -2.61 21.27
C ASN A 281 -7.19 -4.06 21.81
N TRP A 282 -7.45 -5.04 20.94
CA TRP A 282 -7.49 -6.46 21.28
C TRP A 282 -6.16 -7.17 21.06
N ASN A 283 -5.18 -6.53 20.43
CA ASN A 283 -3.87 -7.12 20.12
C ASN A 283 -2.68 -6.24 20.57
N ASP A 284 -2.92 -5.27 21.47
CA ASP A 284 -1.97 -4.24 21.91
C ASP A 284 -1.46 -4.39 23.36
N ARG A 285 -1.76 -5.51 24.03
CA ARG A 285 -1.30 -5.74 25.41
C ARG A 285 0.21 -5.96 25.45
N LYS A 286 0.87 -5.49 26.50
CA LYS A 286 2.34 -5.55 26.66
C LYS A 286 2.89 -6.97 26.48
N ASP A 287 2.28 -7.95 27.12
CA ASP A 287 2.64 -9.38 27.02
C ASP A 287 2.54 -9.90 25.58
N MET A 288 1.48 -9.51 24.85
CA MET A 288 1.29 -9.91 23.46
C MET A 288 2.33 -9.27 22.52
N ILE A 289 2.63 -7.99 22.73
CA ILE A 289 3.62 -7.27 21.91
C ILE A 289 5.02 -7.81 22.12
N LEU A 290 5.43 -8.06 23.38
CA LEU A 290 6.72 -8.69 23.66
C LEU A 290 6.80 -10.08 23.04
N LYS A 291 5.75 -10.89 23.18
CA LYS A 291 5.68 -12.21 22.53
C LYS A 291 5.74 -12.12 21.01
N ALA A 292 5.11 -11.11 20.38
CA ALA A 292 5.21 -10.90 18.94
C ALA A 292 6.65 -10.61 18.50
N ILE A 293 7.39 -9.80 19.27
CA ILE A 293 8.81 -9.51 19.02
C ILE A 293 9.66 -10.79 19.14
N ASP A 294 9.44 -11.58 20.19
CA ASP A 294 10.16 -12.85 20.37
C ASP A 294 9.88 -13.84 19.23
N MET A 295 8.62 -13.94 18.81
CA MET A 295 8.22 -14.78 17.68
C MET A 295 8.82 -14.27 16.36
N ALA A 296 8.88 -12.96 16.14
CA ALA A 296 9.52 -12.38 14.97
C ALA A 296 11.02 -12.75 14.92
N GLY A 297 11.73 -12.61 16.04
CA GLY A 297 13.13 -13.06 16.16
C GLY A 297 13.29 -14.56 15.89
N ALA A 298 12.42 -15.39 16.48
CA ALA A 298 12.44 -16.84 16.25
C ALA A 298 12.11 -17.24 14.81
N ALA A 299 11.32 -16.44 14.10
CA ALA A 299 11.01 -16.66 12.68
C ALA A 299 12.13 -16.20 11.74
N GLY A 300 13.08 -15.40 12.23
CA GLY A 300 14.19 -14.86 11.43
C GLY A 300 13.76 -13.77 10.44
N VAL A 301 12.61 -13.11 10.67
CA VAL A 301 12.24 -11.93 9.88
C VAL A 301 13.21 -10.78 10.16
N ASP A 302 13.32 -9.84 9.22
CA ASP A 302 14.24 -8.71 9.35
C ASP A 302 13.75 -7.68 10.36
N THR A 303 12.45 -7.44 10.33
CA THR A 303 11.81 -6.40 11.12
C THR A 303 10.41 -6.85 11.50
N ILE A 304 9.97 -6.52 12.70
CA ILE A 304 8.55 -6.45 13.05
C ILE A 304 8.16 -4.98 13.25
N SER A 305 7.05 -4.57 12.65
CA SER A 305 6.56 -3.20 12.75
C SER A 305 5.13 -3.14 13.25
N PHE A 306 4.87 -2.20 14.16
CA PHE A 306 3.59 -1.98 14.81
C PHE A 306 2.93 -0.71 14.28
N TRP A 307 1.82 -0.89 13.55
CA TRP A 307 1.14 0.17 12.82
C TRP A 307 -0.14 0.59 13.55
N PRO A 308 -0.22 1.79 14.14
CA PRO A 308 -1.45 2.26 14.75
C PRO A 308 -2.52 2.50 13.68
N THR A 309 -3.72 1.97 13.90
CA THR A 309 -4.88 2.25 13.05
C THR A 309 -5.88 3.19 13.71
N LYS A 310 -6.65 3.89 12.88
CA LYS A 310 -7.85 4.65 13.27
C LYS A 310 -9.14 4.03 12.74
N SER A 311 -9.04 2.88 12.06
CA SER A 311 -10.17 2.18 11.45
C SER A 311 -10.07 0.66 11.69
N PRO A 312 -11.13 0.01 12.21
CA PRO A 312 -12.38 0.63 12.65
C PRO A 312 -12.20 1.40 13.96
N VAL A 313 -13.06 2.39 14.22
CA VAL A 313 -12.95 3.28 15.40
C VAL A 313 -12.99 2.50 16.73
N TYR A 314 -13.82 1.45 16.81
CA TYR A 314 -13.91 0.60 18.00
C TYR A 314 -12.64 -0.24 18.26
N GLY A 315 -11.75 -0.34 17.27
CA GLY A 315 -10.49 -1.07 17.38
C GLY A 315 -9.29 -0.21 17.74
N ILE A 316 -9.45 1.10 17.95
CA ILE A 316 -8.31 2.00 18.22
C ILE A 316 -7.54 1.57 19.48
N SER A 317 -6.23 1.36 19.34
CA SER A 317 -5.32 1.11 20.46
C SER A 317 -5.03 2.41 21.22
N TRP A 318 -5.75 2.65 22.32
CA TRP A 318 -5.45 3.77 23.21
C TRP A 318 -4.12 3.59 23.97
N ARG A 319 -3.68 2.34 24.17
CA ARG A 319 -2.37 2.03 24.79
C ARG A 319 -1.21 2.52 23.95
N TYR A 320 -1.34 2.50 22.61
CA TYR A 320 -0.32 3.05 21.73
C TYR A 320 -0.14 4.56 21.89
N TYR A 321 -1.25 5.31 21.94
CA TYR A 321 -1.20 6.77 21.97
C TYR A 321 -0.88 7.33 23.36
N PHE A 322 -1.43 6.73 24.41
CA PHE A 322 -1.35 7.27 25.78
C PHE A 322 -0.49 6.43 26.73
N GLY A 323 -0.17 5.18 26.37
CA GLY A 323 0.69 4.32 27.17
C GLY A 323 2.18 4.66 26.97
N GLY A 324 2.97 4.53 28.04
CA GLY A 324 4.43 4.70 27.97
C GLY A 324 5.16 3.53 27.30
N PHE A 325 4.56 2.34 27.27
CA PHE A 325 5.22 1.10 26.81
C PHE A 325 5.64 1.15 25.33
N PHE A 326 4.78 1.61 24.42
CA PHE A 326 5.16 1.65 23.01
C PHE A 326 6.33 2.61 22.74
N LYS A 327 6.55 3.62 23.60
CA LYS A 327 7.70 4.52 23.54
C LYS A 327 9.02 3.86 23.96
N SER A 328 8.97 2.71 24.64
CA SER A 328 10.16 1.94 25.04
C SER A 328 10.53 0.83 24.05
N ILE A 329 9.70 0.52 23.05
CA ILE A 329 10.01 -0.50 22.04
C ILE A 329 10.45 0.15 20.72
N GLY A 330 11.49 -0.42 20.12
CA GLY A 330 11.92 -0.10 18.76
C GLY A 330 12.21 1.38 18.48
N VAL A 331 12.21 1.72 17.20
CA VAL A 331 12.40 3.09 16.69
C VAL A 331 11.05 3.61 16.15
N GLY A 332 10.75 4.88 16.45
CA GLY A 332 9.56 5.55 15.91
C GLY A 332 9.78 6.03 14.48
N ASN A 333 8.80 5.81 13.61
CA ASN A 333 8.84 6.28 12.23
C ASN A 333 7.42 6.57 11.70
N TRP A 334 7.31 6.80 10.39
CA TRP A 334 6.03 7.12 9.73
C TRP A 334 4.99 5.99 9.77
N LYS A 335 5.43 4.73 9.92
CA LYS A 335 4.57 3.53 10.05
C LYS A 335 4.03 3.39 11.47
N GLY A 336 4.74 3.90 12.47
CA GLY A 336 4.46 3.71 13.88
C GLY A 336 5.74 3.42 14.66
N ARG A 337 5.96 2.15 15.02
CA ARG A 337 7.18 1.68 15.69
C ARG A 337 7.72 0.46 14.97
N GLU A 338 9.03 0.37 14.77
CA GLU A 338 9.68 -0.82 14.20
C GLU A 338 10.78 -1.35 15.10
N VAL A 339 10.88 -2.66 15.18
CA VAL A 339 11.91 -3.39 15.89
C VAL A 339 12.67 -4.22 14.86
N ASN A 340 13.92 -3.86 14.61
CA ASN A 340 14.82 -4.72 13.86
C ASN A 340 15.07 -5.95 14.72
N CYS A 341 14.83 -7.14 14.18
CA CYS A 341 15.08 -8.39 14.88
C CYS A 341 16.61 -8.60 14.89
N PRO A 342 17.28 -8.49 16.06
CA PRO A 342 18.72 -8.58 16.09
C PRO A 342 19.19 -10.03 15.88
N GLU A 343 20.36 -10.14 15.25
CA GLU A 343 21.22 -11.34 15.08
C GLU A 343 20.88 -12.36 13.97
N ARG A 344 21.16 -11.97 12.73
CA ARG A 344 21.57 -12.92 11.66
C ARG A 344 23.00 -13.49 11.87
N HIS A 345 23.74 -13.06 12.91
CA HIS A 345 25.19 -13.25 13.02
C HIS A 345 25.69 -14.52 13.76
N LEU A 346 24.81 -15.46 14.14
CA LEU A 346 25.23 -16.65 14.90
C LEU A 346 24.91 -18.00 14.23
N ARG A 347 24.64 -18.06 12.93
CA ARG A 347 24.39 -19.33 12.21
C ARG A 347 25.40 -19.64 11.08
N SER A 348 26.58 -19.04 11.18
CA SER A 348 27.75 -19.37 10.37
C SER A 348 28.99 -19.45 11.26
N GLN A 349 29.04 -20.46 12.11
CA GLN A 349 30.26 -21.09 12.59
C GLN A 349 30.10 -22.60 12.47
#